data_AF-A0A381QGT3-F1
#
_entry.id   AF-A0A381QGT3-F1
#
_cell.length_a   1.000
_cell.length_b   1.000
_cell.length_c   1.000
_cell.angle_alpha   90.00
_cell.angle_beta   90.00
_cell.angle_gamma   90.00
#
_symmetry.space_group_name_H-M   'P 1'
#
loop_
_entity.id
_entity.type
_entity.pdbx_description
1 polymer ?
#
loop_
_entity_poly.entity_id
_entity_poly.type
_entity_poly.pdbx_seq_one_letter_code
_entity_poly.pdbx_strand_id
1 'polypeptide(L)'
;MEEQLNEEERMVRDTAKQYAQEKLLPRVRAAYRNEETDPEIFREMGALGLLGPMIEGYGCAGMSYVCYGLIAREIESVDSGYRSMMSV
;
A
#
# COMPACT_ATOMS: atom_id res chain seq x y z
N MET A 1 12.51 -2.67 -15.68
CA MET A 1 11.25 -2.31 -14.99
C MET A 1 11.23 -0.83 -14.66
N GLU A 2 12.21 -0.29 -13.91
CA GLU A 2 12.27 1.15 -13.58
C GLU A 2 12.12 2.06 -14.80
N GLU A 3 12.88 1.82 -15.86
CA GLU A 3 12.87 2.60 -17.10
C GLU A 3 11.52 2.58 -17.85
N GLN A 4 10.62 1.66 -17.51
CA GLN A 4 9.29 1.53 -18.12
C GLN A 4 8.19 2.22 -17.31
N LEU A 5 8.51 2.70 -16.10
CA LEU A 5 7.57 3.43 -15.24
C LEU A 5 7.68 4.93 -15.47
N ASN A 6 6.53 5.58 -15.56
CA ASN A 6 6.45 7.04 -15.57
C ASN A 6 6.73 7.62 -14.17
N GLU A 7 6.83 8.95 -14.07
CA GLU A 7 7.19 9.63 -12.82
C GLU A 7 6.15 9.42 -11.70
N GLU A 8 4.86 9.43 -12.03
CA GLU A 8 3.77 9.19 -11.08
C GLU A 8 3.83 7.75 -10.53
N GLU A 9 4.00 6.76 -11.42
CA GLU A 9 4.12 5.35 -11.03
C GLU A 9 5.31 5.11 -10.11
N ARG A 10 6.45 5.76 -10.37
CA ARG A 10 7.64 5.69 -9.50
C ARG A 10 7.36 6.33 -8.14
N MET A 11 6.72 7.50 -8.12
CA MET A 11 6.35 8.20 -6.88
C MET A 11 5.40 7.38 -6.02
N VAL A 12 4.39 6.76 -6.64
CA VAL A 12 3.43 5.88 -5.96
C VAL A 12 4.13 4.66 -5.37
N ARG A 13 4.98 3.99 -6.15
CA ARG A 13 5.79 2.87 -5.68
C ARG A 13 6.65 3.29 -4.48
N ASP A 14 7.38 4.39 -4.58
CA ASP A 14 8.30 4.82 -3.53
C ASP A 14 7.56 5.19 -2.24
N THR A 15 6.39 5.81 -2.36
CA THR A 15 5.50 6.11 -1.22
C THR A 15 5.02 4.81 -0.55
N ALA A 16 4.52 3.85 -1.33
CA ALA A 16 4.06 2.56 -0.81
C ALA A 16 5.20 1.76 -0.16
N LYS A 17 6.38 1.77 -0.78
CA LYS A 17 7.60 1.14 -0.25
C LYS A 17 8.04 1.76 1.05
N GLN A 18 8.10 3.10 1.14
CA GLN A 18 8.49 3.78 2.37
C GLN A 18 7.54 3.43 3.51
N TYR A 19 6.23 3.49 3.26
CA TYR A 19 5.22 3.10 4.24
C TYR A 19 5.37 1.63 4.68
N ALA A 20 5.52 0.71 3.73
CA ALA A 20 5.74 -0.70 4.02
C ALA A 20 6.96 -0.92 4.94
N GLN A 21 8.11 -0.30 4.62
CA GLN A 21 9.35 -0.50 5.36
C GLN A 21 9.37 0.21 6.73
N GLU A 22 8.82 1.42 6.82
CA GLU A 22 8.89 2.21 8.05
C GLU A 22 7.74 1.91 9.03
N LYS A 23 6.57 1.54 8.51
CA LYS A 23 5.33 1.41 9.31
C LYS A 23 4.87 -0.04 9.44
N LEU A 24 4.92 -0.84 8.38
CA LEU A 24 4.40 -2.22 8.43
C LEU A 24 5.44 -3.23 8.91
N LEU A 25 6.67 -3.14 8.40
CA LEU A 25 7.75 -4.09 8.70
C LEU A 25 8.06 -4.22 10.21
N PRO A 26 8.05 -3.15 11.04
CA PRO A 26 8.26 -3.31 12.48
C PRO A 26 7.11 -4.04 13.19
N ARG A 27 5.89 -3.97 12.64
CA ARG A 27 4.66 -4.49 13.26
C ARG A 27 4.40 -5.96 12.91
N VAL A 28 4.81 -6.41 11.71
CA VAL A 28 4.42 -7.70 11.11
C VAL A 28 4.73 -8.92 12.00
N ARG A 29 5.89 -8.97 12.66
CA ARG A 29 6.29 -10.16 13.43
C ARG A 29 5.39 -10.43 14.62
N ALA A 30 5.01 -9.38 15.35
CA ALA A 30 4.13 -9.47 16.50
C ALA A 30 2.68 -9.69 16.04
N ALA A 31 2.23 -8.92 15.04
CA ALA A 31 0.91 -9.05 14.43
C ALA A 31 0.65 -10.49 13.94
N TYR A 32 1.57 -11.07 13.18
CA TYR A 32 1.46 -12.44 12.68
C TYR A 32 1.45 -13.48 13.80
N ARG A 33 2.31 -13.32 14.82
CA ARG A 33 2.40 -14.28 15.93
C ARG A 33 1.16 -14.29 16.82
N ASN A 34 0.58 -13.11 17.03
CA ASN A 34 -0.55 -12.93 17.94
C ASN A 34 -1.90 -12.96 17.21
N GLU A 35 -1.91 -13.09 15.88
CA GLU A 35 -3.13 -13.04 15.05
C GLU A 35 -3.91 -11.73 15.22
N GLU A 36 -3.17 -10.61 15.33
CA GLU A 36 -3.72 -9.28 15.56
C GLU A 36 -3.41 -8.35 14.39
N THR A 37 -4.28 -7.36 14.17
CA THR A 37 -4.04 -6.28 13.23
C THR A 37 -4.43 -4.95 13.86
N ASP A 38 -3.55 -3.96 13.71
CA ASP A 38 -3.79 -2.59 14.16
C ASP A 38 -4.76 -1.87 13.20
N PRO A 39 -5.97 -1.47 13.64
CA PRO A 39 -6.92 -0.75 12.79
C PRO A 39 -6.42 0.63 12.32
N GLU A 40 -5.41 1.22 12.96
CA GLU A 40 -4.83 2.48 12.50
C GLU A 40 -4.18 2.37 11.12
N ILE A 41 -3.75 1.16 10.72
CA ILE A 41 -3.16 0.89 9.40
C ILE A 41 -4.09 1.33 8.27
N PHE A 42 -5.41 1.18 8.42
CA PHE A 42 -6.38 1.64 7.41
C PHE A 42 -6.40 3.17 7.30
N ARG A 43 -6.28 3.88 8.42
CA ARG A 43 -6.24 5.35 8.41
C ARG A 43 -4.93 5.85 7.82
N GLU A 44 -3.82 5.21 8.17
CA GLU A 44 -2.50 5.50 7.60
C GLU A 44 -2.51 5.30 6.07
N MET A 45 -2.99 4.15 5.59
CA MET A 45 -3.11 3.85 4.15
C MET A 45 -4.06 4.81 3.42
N GLY A 46 -5.20 5.15 4.03
CA GLY A 46 -6.16 6.08 3.46
C GLY A 46 -5.60 7.50 3.33
N ALA A 47 -4.85 7.98 4.33
CA ALA A 47 -4.19 9.29 4.29
C ALA A 47 -3.11 9.38 3.19
N LEU A 48 -2.51 8.25 2.83
CA LEU A 48 -1.53 8.13 1.73
C LEU A 48 -2.18 7.89 0.36
N GLY A 49 -3.52 7.78 0.29
CA GLY A 49 -4.24 7.49 -0.96
C GLY A 49 -4.06 6.06 -1.48
N LEU A 50 -3.67 5.12 -0.63
CA LEU A 50 -3.42 3.72 -1.01
C LEU A 50 -4.71 2.87 -1.04
N LEU A 51 -5.83 3.40 -0.54
CA LEU A 51 -7.13 2.71 -0.51
C LEU A 51 -8.02 3.18 -1.67
N GLY A 52 -8.61 2.24 -2.39
CA GLY A 52 -9.39 2.52 -3.60
C GLY A 52 -8.64 3.34 -4.66
N PRO A 53 -7.34 3.06 -4.95
CA PRO A 53 -6.51 3.96 -5.76
C PRO A 53 -7.07 4.16 -7.17
N MET A 54 -7.80 3.20 -7.71
CA MET A 54 -8.39 3.25 -9.07
C MET A 54 -9.76 3.94 -9.15
N ILE A 55 -10.35 4.33 -8.02
CA ILE A 55 -11.66 4.97 -7.98
C ILE A 55 -11.49 6.46 -8.29
N GLU A 56 -12.26 6.96 -9.26
CA GLU A 56 -12.35 8.39 -9.54
C GLU A 56 -13.43 9.05 -8.66
N GLY A 57 -13.11 10.21 -8.08
CA GLY A 57 -14.02 10.93 -7.18
C GLY A 57 -14.00 10.38 -5.74
N TYR A 58 -14.96 10.81 -4.91
CA TYR A 58 -15.14 10.35 -3.51
C TYR A 58 -13.94 10.55 -2.56
N GLY A 59 -12.94 11.35 -2.95
CA GLY A 59 -11.69 11.51 -2.22
C GLY A 59 -10.64 10.42 -2.52
N CYS A 60 -10.90 9.57 -3.51
CA CYS A 60 -9.96 8.56 -4.01
C CYS A 60 -9.04 9.16 -5.09
N ALA A 61 -7.91 8.48 -5.31
CA ALA A 61 -6.80 9.05 -6.08
C ALA A 61 -6.95 8.97 -7.61
N GLY A 62 -7.86 8.15 -8.16
CA GLY A 62 -8.06 8.03 -9.62
C GLY A 62 -6.82 7.55 -10.38
N MET A 63 -5.97 6.74 -9.76
CA MET A 63 -4.70 6.23 -10.28
C MET A 63 -4.89 5.07 -11.28
N SER A 64 -3.84 4.83 -12.07
CA SER A 64 -3.79 3.74 -13.04
C SER A 64 -3.73 2.34 -12.39
N TYR A 65 -4.07 1.31 -13.16
CA TYR A 65 -3.90 -0.10 -12.75
C TYR A 65 -2.43 -0.47 -12.48
N VAL A 66 -1.47 0.21 -13.14
CA VAL A 66 -0.03 0.00 -12.88
C VAL A 66 0.32 0.51 -11.49
N CYS A 67 -0.17 1.70 -11.12
CA CYS A 67 -0.02 2.24 -9.76
C CYS A 67 -0.59 1.29 -8.71
N TYR A 68 -1.81 0.77 -8.90
CA TYR A 68 -2.39 -0.23 -8.00
C TYR A 68 -1.50 -1.49 -7.86
N GLY A 69 -1.00 -2.02 -8.98
CA GLY A 69 -0.10 -3.17 -8.97
C GLY A 69 1.21 -2.90 -8.23
N LEU A 70 1.78 -1.70 -8.37
CA LEU A 70 2.98 -1.28 -7.65
C LEU A 70 2.73 -1.14 -6.15
N ILE A 71 1.60 -0.54 -5.74
CA ILE A 71 1.19 -0.47 -4.32
C ILE A 71 1.07 -1.89 -3.76
N ALA A 72 0.32 -2.76 -4.43
CA ALA A 72 0.12 -4.14 -3.99
C ALA A 72 1.46 -4.88 -3.82
N ARG A 73 2.39 -4.72 -4.78
CA ARG A 73 3.72 -5.34 -4.74
C ARG A 73 4.54 -4.88 -3.52
N GLU A 74 4.58 -3.58 -3.26
CA GLU A 74 5.40 -3.05 -2.17
C GLU A 74 4.80 -3.39 -0.80
N ILE A 75 3.47 -3.37 -0.64
CA ILE A 75 2.81 -3.79 0.60
C ILE A 75 2.98 -5.29 0.85
N GLU A 76 2.81 -6.13 -0.18
CA GLU A 76 2.96 -7.58 -0.07
C GLU A 76 4.41 -8.02 0.17
N SER A 77 5.39 -7.16 -0.15
CA SER A 77 6.79 -7.41 0.20
C SER A 77 7.02 -7.56 1.72
N VAL A 78 6.10 -7.03 2.54
CA VAL A 78 6.09 -7.18 4.00
C VAL A 78 5.20 -8.34 4.43
N ASP A 79 3.94 -8.34 4.02
CA ASP A 79 2.97 -9.39 4.37
C ASP A 79 1.75 -9.40 3.44
N SER A 80 1.32 -10.59 3.05
CA SER A 80 0.14 -10.79 2.20
C SER A 80 -1.18 -10.39 2.89
N GLY A 81 -1.26 -10.43 4.22
CA GLY A 81 -2.41 -9.97 5.00
C GLY A 81 -2.65 -8.48 4.82
N TYR A 82 -1.60 -7.66 4.86
CA TYR A 82 -1.71 -6.22 4.61
C TYR A 82 -2.20 -5.90 3.20
N ARG A 83 -1.70 -6.63 2.18
CA ARG A 83 -2.16 -6.47 0.80
C ARG A 83 -3.62 -6.90 0.64
N SER A 84 -4.07 -7.94 1.34
CA SER A 84 -5.48 -8.37 1.32
C SER A 84 -6.40 -7.27 1.86
N MET A 85 -6.02 -6.64 2.97
CA MET A 85 -6.79 -5.55 3.56
C MET A 85 -6.84 -4.29 2.72
N MET A 86 -5.76 -4.00 1.97
CA MET A 86 -5.69 -2.84 1.07
C MET A 86 -6.52 -3.03 -0.21
N SER A 87 -6.63 -4.26 -0.70
CA SER A 87 -7.26 -4.56 -2.01
C SER A 87 -8.79 -4.68 -2.01
N VAL A 88 -9.41 -4.73 -0.83
CA VAL A 88 -10.86 -5.02 -0.67
C VAL A 88 -11.73 -3.78 -0.60
#